data_AF-A0A921F6M1-F1
#
_entry.id   AF-A0A921F6M1-F1
#
_cell.length_a   1.000
_cell.length_b   1.000
_cell.length_c   1.000
_cell.angle_alpha   90.00
_cell.angle_beta   90.00
_cell.angle_gamma   90.00
#
_symmetry.space_group_name_H-M   'P 1'
#
loop_
_entity.id
_entity.type
_entity.pdbx_description
1 polymer ?
#
loop_
_entity_poly.entity_id
_entity_poly.type
_entity_poly.pdbx_seq_one_letter_code
_entity_poly.pdbx_strand_id
1 'polypeptide(L)'
;MSEDIFAKFDSEFDTKQLQADEKEAAENGGTGHFEDVPHGKYEVAIDKLELGQSKKDDPMLTVWFKIRAGKYKNQRIFMNQVVTQGFQIHIANEFLRSLDSGEEVTFETYSQYHELILDIFEDISENLEYELDYGENKKGYNTFKITDIFELD
;
A
#
# COMPACT_ATOMS: atom_id res chain seq x y z
N MET A 1 -44.38 14.71 13.42
CA MET A 1 -43.39 13.80 12.80
C MET A 1 -43.03 14.43 11.46
N SER A 2 -41.89 15.05 11.25
CA SER A 2 -40.55 14.82 11.81
C SER A 2 -40.04 16.09 12.51
N GLU A 3 -39.93 16.06 13.84
CA GLU A 3 -38.89 16.89 14.46
C GLU A 3 -37.56 16.35 13.92
N ASP A 4 -36.82 17.27 13.33
CA ASP A 4 -35.80 17.07 12.32
C ASP A 4 -34.80 15.96 12.68
N ILE A 5 -34.84 14.85 11.93
CA ILE A 5 -33.81 13.82 11.96
C ILE A 5 -32.42 14.44 11.69
N PHE A 6 -32.38 15.55 10.94
CA PHE A 6 -31.18 16.31 10.66
C PHE A 6 -30.60 17.04 11.88
N ALA A 7 -31.44 17.58 12.77
CA ALA A 7 -30.99 18.19 14.02
C ALA A 7 -30.37 17.17 14.98
N LYS A 8 -30.81 15.90 14.90
CA LYS A 8 -30.18 14.78 15.61
C LYS A 8 -28.80 14.45 15.01
N PHE A 9 -28.65 14.51 13.69
CA PHE A 9 -27.33 14.31 13.07
C PHE A 9 -26.36 15.44 13.44
N ASP A 10 -26.80 16.69 13.43
CA ASP A 10 -25.96 17.83 13.78
C ASP A 10 -25.49 17.81 15.26
N SER A 11 -26.22 17.11 16.14
CA SER A 11 -25.84 16.94 17.55
C SER A 11 -25.03 15.66 17.82
N GLU A 12 -25.24 14.59 17.05
CA GLU A 12 -24.51 13.32 17.19
C GLU A 12 -23.15 13.34 16.48
N PHE A 13 -23.00 14.11 15.41
CA PHE A 13 -21.77 14.19 14.63
C PHE A 13 -21.09 15.55 14.83
N ASP A 14 -19.76 15.53 15.01
CA ASP A 14 -18.98 16.77 15.08
C ASP A 14 -18.86 17.38 13.68
N THR A 15 -19.85 18.20 13.33
CA THR A 15 -19.96 18.87 12.04
C THR A 15 -18.78 19.80 11.76
N LYS A 16 -18.04 20.26 12.78
CA LYS A 16 -16.83 21.07 12.59
C LYS A 16 -15.64 20.19 12.19
N GLN A 17 -15.52 19.01 12.77
CA GLN A 17 -14.52 18.03 12.37
C GLN A 17 -14.79 17.54 10.94
N LEU A 18 -16.04 17.21 10.62
CA LEU A 18 -16.41 16.81 9.26
C LEU A 18 -16.17 17.91 8.22
N GLN A 19 -16.39 19.17 8.57
CA GLN A 19 -16.04 20.32 7.71
C GLN A 19 -14.53 20.53 7.57
N ALA A 20 -13.74 20.19 8.59
CA ALA A 20 -12.29 20.22 8.50
C ALA A 20 -11.78 19.09 7.58
N ASP A 21 -12.28 17.88 7.78
CA ASP A 21 -11.96 16.70 6.95
C ASP A 21 -12.38 16.89 5.48
N GLU A 22 -13.55 17.51 5.24
CA GLU A 22 -14.02 17.88 3.90
C GLU A 22 -13.11 18.94 3.25
N LYS A 23 -12.71 19.97 4.00
CA LYS A 23 -11.80 21.01 3.48
C LYS A 23 -10.41 20.45 3.19
N GLU A 24 -9.88 19.60 4.08
CA GLU A 24 -8.62 18.89 3.82
C GLU A 24 -8.73 17.98 2.59
N ALA A 25 -9.85 17.28 2.39
CA ALA A 25 -10.08 16.49 1.18
C ALA A 25 -10.19 17.37 -0.08
N ALA A 26 -10.86 18.51 0.01
CA ALA A 26 -11.12 19.40 -1.12
C ALA A 26 -9.90 20.21 -1.56
N GLU A 27 -9.12 20.75 -0.62
CA GLU A 27 -7.90 21.52 -0.90
C GLU A 27 -6.80 20.63 -1.51
N ASN A 28 -6.87 19.33 -1.23
CA ASN A 28 -5.97 18.35 -1.79
C ASN A 28 -6.53 17.61 -3.02
N GLY A 29 -7.63 18.06 -3.64
CA GLY A 29 -8.17 17.44 -4.86
C GLY A 29 -8.72 16.02 -4.70
N GLY A 30 -9.15 15.65 -3.48
CA GLY A 30 -9.48 14.26 -3.12
C GLY A 30 -8.24 13.37 -2.99
N THR A 31 -7.05 13.96 -3.10
CA THR A 31 -5.73 13.35 -3.13
C THR A 31 -4.77 14.18 -2.26
N GLY A 32 -4.95 14.13 -0.93
CA GLY A 32 -4.07 14.74 0.09
C GLY A 32 -2.68 15.14 -0.43
N HIS A 33 -2.29 16.42 -0.43
CA HIS A 33 -0.86 16.80 -0.38
C HIS A 33 -0.32 16.31 0.97
N PHE A 34 -0.16 14.99 1.08
CA PHE A 34 0.73 14.38 2.01
C PHE A 34 2.13 14.83 1.58
N GLU A 35 2.95 15.34 2.51
CA GLU A 35 4.39 15.43 2.28
C GLU A 35 4.84 14.09 1.69
N ASP A 36 5.55 14.10 0.55
CA ASP A 36 6.12 12.87 0.01
C ASP A 36 6.90 12.19 1.14
N VAL A 37 6.52 10.95 1.47
CA VAL A 37 7.20 10.19 2.52
C VAL A 37 8.68 10.10 2.11
N PRO A 38 9.62 10.63 2.92
CA PRO A 38 11.02 10.64 2.53
C PRO A 38 11.58 9.21 2.50
N HIS A 39 12.75 9.03 1.90
CA HIS A 39 13.49 7.77 2.03
C HIS A 39 13.91 7.55 3.49
N GLY A 40 13.81 6.32 3.96
CA GLY A 40 14.07 5.94 5.34
C GLY A 40 13.53 4.55 5.67
N LYS A 41 13.59 4.21 6.95
CA LYS A 41 13.06 2.98 7.50
C LYS A 41 11.68 3.21 8.10
N TYR A 42 10.75 2.32 7.79
CA TYR A 42 9.36 2.43 8.20
C TYR A 42 8.81 1.09 8.66
N GLU A 43 8.12 1.09 9.80
CA GLU A 43 7.21 0.00 10.15
C GLU A 43 5.93 0.14 9.31
N VAL A 44 5.61 -0.89 8.51
CA VAL A 44 4.52 -0.86 7.54
C VAL A 44 3.69 -2.14 7.60
N ALA A 45 2.39 -2.01 7.31
CA ALA A 45 1.55 -3.13 6.89
C ALA A 45 1.34 -3.04 5.37
N ILE A 46 1.11 -4.18 4.71
CA ILE A 46 0.71 -4.20 3.31
C ILE A 46 -0.82 -4.04 3.24
N ASP A 47 -1.27 -2.91 2.73
CA ASP A 47 -2.69 -2.54 2.62
C ASP A 47 -3.27 -2.92 1.25
N LYS A 48 -2.40 -3.14 0.27
CA LYS A 48 -2.75 -3.59 -1.08
C LYS A 48 -1.58 -4.31 -1.70
N LEU A 49 -1.85 -5.47 -2.31
CA LEU A 49 -0.91 -6.25 -3.11
C LEU A 49 -1.69 -6.88 -4.27
N GLU A 50 -1.47 -6.41 -5.49
CA GLU A 50 -2.20 -6.93 -6.66
C GLU A 50 -1.38 -6.90 -7.95
N LEU A 51 -1.76 -7.77 -8.89
CA LEU A 51 -1.38 -7.64 -10.30
C LEU A 51 -2.38 -6.71 -11.02
N GLY A 52 -1.94 -5.49 -11.32
CA GLY A 52 -2.73 -4.48 -12.00
C GLY A 52 -2.16 -4.11 -13.37
N GLN A 53 -2.58 -2.95 -13.88
CA GLN A 53 -2.12 -2.38 -15.14
C GLN A 53 -1.51 -0.99 -14.90
N SER A 54 -0.43 -0.70 -15.63
CA SER A 54 0.16 0.64 -15.67
C SER A 54 -0.69 1.59 -16.53
N LYS A 55 -0.34 2.88 -16.54
CA LYS A 55 -0.95 3.87 -17.44
C LYS A 55 -0.76 3.58 -18.94
N LYS A 56 0.11 2.63 -19.29
CA LYS A 56 0.39 2.19 -20.66
C LYS A 56 -0.18 0.80 -20.94
N ASP A 57 -1.08 0.32 -20.09
CA ASP A 57 -1.70 -1.01 -20.16
C ASP A 57 -0.71 -2.18 -19.98
N ASP A 58 0.54 -1.91 -19.59
CA ASP A 58 1.52 -2.95 -19.22
C ASP A 58 1.15 -3.59 -17.86
N PRO A 59 1.25 -4.93 -17.70
CA PRO A 59 1.03 -5.61 -16.42
C PRO A 59 2.05 -5.16 -15.36
N MET A 60 1.57 -4.96 -14.13
CA MET A 60 2.34 -4.32 -13.07
C MET A 60 1.96 -4.83 -11.67
N LEU A 61 2.95 -5.25 -10.89
CA LEU A 61 2.77 -5.51 -9.46
C LEU A 61 2.61 -4.16 -8.74
N THR A 62 1.50 -3.99 -8.01
CA THR A 62 1.18 -2.79 -7.24
C THR A 62 1.15 -3.13 -5.76
N VAL A 63 1.93 -2.38 -4.96
CA VAL A 63 2.00 -2.57 -3.50
C VAL A 63 1.82 -1.25 -2.79
N TRP A 64 0.92 -1.22 -1.82
CA TRP A 64 0.69 -0.07 -0.94
C TRP A 64 1.13 -0.43 0.47
N PHE A 65 2.18 0.22 0.95
CA PHE A 65 2.68 0.07 2.32
C PHE A 65 2.05 1.15 3.18
N LYS A 66 1.22 0.77 4.16
CA LYS A 66 0.64 1.69 5.13
C LYS A 66 1.54 1.79 6.35
N ILE A 67 2.05 2.99 6.62
CA ILE A 67 2.96 3.25 7.73
C ILE A 67 2.22 3.13 9.06
N ARG A 68 2.79 2.39 10.01
CA ARG A 68 2.16 2.00 11.29
C ARG A 68 2.59 2.86 12.47
N ALA A 69 3.79 3.45 12.40
CA ALA A 69 4.38 4.23 13.47
C ALA A 69 5.08 5.52 12.99
N GLY A 70 5.39 6.41 13.93
CA GLY A 70 6.15 7.64 13.69
C GLY A 70 5.36 8.80 13.06
N LYS A 71 6.10 9.83 12.60
CA LYS A 71 5.54 11.09 12.06
C LYS A 71 4.59 10.87 10.88
N TYR A 72 4.87 9.86 10.05
CA TYR A 72 4.14 9.57 8.82
C TYR A 72 3.11 8.46 8.97
N LYS A 73 2.70 8.11 10.20
CA LYS A 73 1.69 7.10 10.47
C LYS A 73 0.42 7.33 9.65
N ASN A 74 -0.16 6.24 9.14
CA ASN A 74 -1.32 6.17 8.24
C ASN A 74 -1.10 6.71 6.81
N GLN A 75 0.07 7.29 6.50
CA GLN A 75 0.44 7.59 5.12
C GLN A 75 0.86 6.30 4.38
N ARG A 76 0.89 6.38 3.04
CA ARG A 76 1.23 5.24 2.18
C ARG A 76 2.51 5.49 1.39
N ILE A 77 3.34 4.46 1.28
CA ILE A 77 4.43 4.36 0.32
C ILE A 77 3.95 3.45 -0.82
N PHE A 78 4.25 3.83 -2.07
CA PHE A 78 3.77 3.11 -3.25
C PHE A 78 4.92 2.46 -4.02
N MET A 79 4.81 1.16 -4.28
CA MET A 79 5.66 0.44 -5.22
C MET A 79 4.85 -0.02 -6.43
N ASN A 80 5.40 0.27 -7.62
CA ASN A 80 4.80 -0.07 -8.90
C ASN A 80 5.88 -0.72 -9.77
N GLN A 81 5.82 -2.04 -9.96
CA GLN A 81 6.82 -2.82 -10.70
C GLN A 81 6.19 -3.41 -11.96
N VAL A 82 6.46 -2.81 -13.12
CA VAL A 82 6.06 -3.36 -14.44
C VAL A 82 6.71 -4.73 -14.60
N VAL A 83 5.98 -5.73 -15.11
CA VAL A 83 6.42 -7.13 -15.21
C VAL A 83 6.32 -7.68 -16.65
N THR A 84 6.81 -6.92 -17.63
CA THR A 84 6.79 -7.31 -19.06
C THR A 84 8.07 -8.03 -19.51
N GLN A 85 9.12 -8.03 -18.69
CA GLN A 85 10.43 -8.60 -19.00
C GLN A 85 10.92 -9.53 -17.89
N GLY A 86 11.71 -10.54 -18.24
CA GLY A 86 12.17 -11.56 -17.29
C GLY A 86 12.89 -11.01 -16.07
N PHE A 87 13.73 -9.97 -16.22
CA PHE A 87 14.41 -9.36 -15.07
C PHE A 87 13.42 -8.60 -14.15
N GLN A 88 12.34 -8.06 -14.70
CA GLN A 88 11.32 -7.35 -13.93
C GLN A 88 10.47 -8.34 -13.13
N ILE A 89 10.11 -9.46 -13.74
CA ILE A 89 9.45 -10.59 -13.08
C ILE A 89 10.35 -11.10 -11.95
N HIS A 90 11.66 -11.24 -12.20
CA HIS A 90 12.61 -11.63 -11.16
C HIS A 90 12.60 -10.66 -9.98
N ILE A 91 12.64 -9.33 -10.23
CA ILE A 91 12.54 -8.32 -9.15
C ILE A 91 11.23 -8.45 -8.37
N ALA A 92 10.11 -8.64 -9.06
CA ALA A 92 8.81 -8.83 -8.42
C ALA A 92 8.77 -10.12 -7.58
N ASN A 93 9.30 -11.23 -8.09
CA ASN A 93 9.36 -12.50 -7.37
C ASN A 93 10.25 -12.42 -6.13
N GLU A 94 11.41 -11.77 -6.21
CA GLU A 94 12.28 -11.57 -5.04
C GLU A 94 11.59 -10.74 -3.96
N PHE A 95 10.83 -9.71 -4.35
CA PHE A 95 10.02 -8.96 -3.41
C PHE A 95 8.91 -9.83 -2.79
N LEU A 96 8.12 -10.54 -3.59
CA LEU A 96 7.04 -11.40 -3.09
C LEU A 96 7.55 -12.47 -2.11
N ARG A 97 8.70 -13.08 -2.41
CA ARG A 97 9.37 -14.03 -1.48
C ARG A 97 9.79 -13.39 -0.17
N SER A 98 10.17 -12.11 -0.20
CA SER A 98 10.57 -11.39 1.01
C SER A 98 9.43 -11.10 1.98
N LEU A 99 8.18 -11.36 1.57
CA LEU A 99 6.99 -11.21 2.42
C LEU A 99 6.76 -12.42 3.33
N ASP A 100 7.49 -13.52 3.11
CA ASP A 100 7.43 -14.74 3.94
C ASP A 100 6.00 -15.29 4.14
N SER A 101 5.18 -15.26 3.10
CA SER A 101 3.79 -15.77 3.15
C SER A 101 3.72 -17.30 3.26
N GLY A 102 4.81 -18.02 2.95
CA GLY A 102 4.84 -19.48 2.83
C GLY A 102 4.50 -20.00 1.43
N GLU A 103 4.05 -19.15 0.51
CA GLU A 103 3.70 -19.52 -0.86
C GLU A 103 4.91 -19.73 -1.78
N GLU A 104 4.81 -20.70 -2.70
CA GLU A 104 5.87 -20.94 -3.69
C GLU A 104 5.80 -19.91 -4.83
N VAL A 105 6.62 -18.86 -4.74
CA VAL A 105 6.62 -17.79 -5.73
C VAL A 105 7.25 -18.22 -7.07
N THR A 106 6.41 -18.47 -8.07
CA THR A 106 6.80 -18.77 -9.45
C THR A 106 5.90 -18.05 -10.47
N PHE A 107 6.46 -17.79 -11.66
CA PHE A 107 5.72 -17.18 -12.76
C PHE A 107 5.58 -18.17 -13.91
N GLU A 108 4.33 -18.48 -14.27
CA GLU A 108 4.02 -19.29 -15.45
C GLU A 108 3.18 -18.50 -16.47
N THR A 109 2.11 -17.87 -15.99
CA THR A 109 1.20 -17.03 -16.78
C THR A 109 0.68 -15.88 -15.92
N TYR A 110 0.19 -14.79 -16.52
CA TYR A 110 -0.38 -13.68 -15.74
C TYR A 110 -1.62 -14.05 -14.93
N SER A 111 -2.45 -14.98 -15.41
CA SER A 111 -3.61 -15.45 -14.65
C SER A 111 -3.19 -16.24 -13.42
N GLN A 112 -2.25 -17.18 -13.57
CA GLN A 112 -1.69 -17.90 -12.42
C GLN A 112 -0.99 -16.94 -11.45
N TYR A 113 -0.23 -15.98 -11.98
CA TYR A 113 0.49 -15.01 -11.17
C TYR A 113 -0.45 -14.06 -10.41
N HIS A 114 -1.62 -13.74 -10.98
CA HIS A 114 -2.66 -12.99 -10.30
C HIS A 114 -3.19 -13.74 -9.08
N GLU A 115 -3.59 -15.02 -9.24
CA GLU A 115 -4.07 -15.86 -8.13
C GLU A 115 -3.00 -16.00 -7.04
N LEU A 116 -1.76 -16.31 -7.43
CA LEU A 116 -0.63 -16.38 -6.48
C LEU A 116 -0.45 -15.09 -5.66
N ILE A 117 -0.59 -13.92 -6.30
CA ILE A 117 -0.46 -12.63 -5.60
C ILE A 117 -1.61 -12.41 -4.63
N LEU A 118 -2.82 -12.87 -4.96
CA LEU A 118 -3.98 -12.82 -4.05
C LEU A 118 -3.78 -13.75 -2.85
N ASP A 119 -3.33 -14.99 -3.07
CA ASP A 119 -3.04 -15.97 -2.02
C ASP A 119 -2.00 -15.41 -1.05
N ILE A 120 -0.88 -14.88 -1.57
CA ILE A 120 0.15 -14.19 -0.76
C ILE A 120 -0.44 -13.05 0.06
N PHE A 121 -1.34 -12.25 -0.52
CA PHE A 121 -1.94 -11.12 0.20
C PHE A 121 -2.88 -11.59 1.33
N GLU A 122 -3.66 -12.64 1.09
CA GLU A 122 -4.54 -13.25 2.09
C GLU A 122 -3.71 -13.74 3.30
N ASP A 123 -2.58 -14.42 3.05
CA ASP A 123 -1.73 -14.96 4.10
C ASP A 123 -1.05 -13.90 4.97
N ILE A 124 -0.75 -12.71 4.43
CA ILE A 124 0.06 -11.72 5.14
C ILE A 124 -0.72 -10.52 5.70
N SER A 125 -1.84 -10.14 5.08
CA SER A 125 -2.46 -8.82 5.30
C SER A 125 -2.97 -8.56 6.72
N GLU A 126 -3.35 -9.61 7.47
CA GLU A 126 -3.80 -9.53 8.86
C GLU A 126 -2.81 -10.14 9.86
N ASN A 127 -1.74 -10.78 9.37
CA ASN A 127 -0.82 -11.56 10.19
C ASN A 127 0.55 -10.89 10.36
N LEU A 128 1.00 -10.10 9.38
CA LEU A 128 2.38 -9.60 9.33
C LEU A 128 2.47 -8.08 9.15
N GLU A 129 3.38 -7.47 9.91
CA GLU A 129 3.93 -6.13 9.67
C GLU A 129 5.43 -6.26 9.31
N TYR A 130 6.00 -5.21 8.71
CA TYR A 130 7.35 -5.25 8.15
C TYR A 130 8.15 -4.00 8.50
N GLU A 131 9.46 -4.16 8.69
CA GLU A 131 10.39 -3.02 8.53
C GLU A 131 10.73 -2.89 7.04
N LEU A 132 10.33 -1.78 6.44
CA LEU A 132 10.63 -1.41 5.07
C LEU A 132 11.77 -0.39 5.04
N ASP A 133 12.90 -0.75 4.44
CA ASP A 133 13.93 0.17 3.99
C ASP A 133 13.55 0.74 2.61
N TYR A 134 12.97 1.94 2.63
CA TYR A 134 12.55 2.69 1.45
C TYR A 134 13.64 3.67 1.05
N GLY A 135 14.30 3.42 -0.09
CA GLY A 135 15.49 4.14 -0.50
C GLY A 135 15.48 4.53 -1.98
N GLU A 136 16.66 4.90 -2.47
CA GLU A 136 16.91 5.25 -3.86
C GLU A 136 18.20 4.60 -4.34
N ASN A 137 18.19 4.05 -5.55
CA ASN A 137 19.42 3.55 -6.16
C ASN A 137 20.22 4.68 -6.84
N LYS A 138 21.44 4.37 -7.28
CA LYS A 138 22.35 5.33 -7.95
C LYS A 138 21.77 5.98 -9.22
N LYS A 139 20.67 5.46 -9.77
CA LYS A 139 20.00 5.97 -10.98
C LYS A 139 18.76 6.80 -10.67
N GLY A 140 18.47 7.04 -9.40
CA GLY A 140 17.33 7.84 -8.97
C GLY A 140 16.00 7.07 -8.93
N TYR A 141 16.03 5.74 -8.93
CA TYR A 141 14.82 4.94 -8.79
C TYR A 141 14.65 4.49 -7.35
N ASN A 142 13.40 4.58 -6.87
CA ASN A 142 13.00 4.06 -5.58
C ASN A 142 13.34 2.58 -5.42
N THR A 143 13.80 2.21 -4.23
CA THR A 143 14.09 0.83 -3.82
C THR A 143 13.28 0.47 -2.59
N PHE A 144 12.83 -0.78 -2.53
CA PHE A 144 11.99 -1.30 -1.47
C PHE A 144 12.62 -2.59 -0.98
N LYS A 145 12.98 -2.64 0.30
CA LYS A 145 13.59 -3.83 0.89
C LYS A 145 12.95 -4.11 2.24
N ILE A 146 12.41 -5.31 2.39
CA ILE A 146 11.99 -5.83 3.69
C ILE A 146 13.25 -6.19 4.47
N THR A 147 13.42 -5.62 5.67
CA THR A 147 14.58 -5.85 6.53
C THR A 147 14.27 -6.66 7.77
N ASP A 148 13.03 -6.59 8.27
CA ASP A 148 12.51 -7.38 9.38
C ASP A 148 11.01 -7.67 9.16
N ILE A 149 10.52 -8.75 9.78
CA ILE A 149 9.13 -9.19 9.75
C ILE A 149 8.63 -9.31 11.19
N PHE A 150 7.42 -8.83 11.45
CA PHE A 150 6.77 -8.84 12.76
C PHE A 150 5.44 -9.58 12.66
N GLU A 151 5.24 -10.59 13.49
CA GLU A 151 3.95 -11.27 13.64
C GLU A 151 3.00 -10.42 14.49
N LEU A 152 1.74 -10.33 14.08
CA LEU A 152 0.68 -9.67 14.84
C LEU A 152 0.06 -10.67 15.83
N ASP A 153 0.10 -10.32 17.12
CA ASP A 153 -0.51 -11.08 18.23
C ASP A 153 -2.04 -10.93 18.32
#